data_AF-A0A531MMD7-F1
#
_entry.id   AF-A0A531MMD7-F1
#
_cell.length_a   1.000
_cell.length_b   1.000
_cell.length_c   1.000
_cell.angle_alpha   90.00
_cell.angle_beta   90.00
_cell.angle_gamma   90.00
#
_symmetry.space_group_name_H-M   'P 1'
#
loop_
_entity.id
_entity.type
_entity.pdbx_description
1 polymer ?
#
loop_
_entity_poly.entity_id
_entity_poly.type
_entity_poly.pdbx_seq_one_letter_code
_entity_poly.pdbx_strand_id
1 'polypeptide(L)' 'MSVLDRIGQKLLFTFDPETAHGLSIAALRCGLPVGARTVRDTRLKTSLCGLDFP' A
#
# COMPACT_ATOMS: atom_id res chain seq x y z
N MET A 1 5.04 -9.18 14.16
CA MET A 1 5.21 -9.46 12.72
C MET A 1 5.00 -10.94 12.50
N SER A 2 4.12 -11.29 11.57
CA SER A 2 3.90 -12.68 11.17
C SER A 2 5.10 -13.22 10.39
N VAL A 3 5.18 -14.53 10.23
CA VAL A 3 6.21 -15.19 9.39
C VAL A 3 6.07 -14.72 7.94
N LEU A 4 4.84 -14.50 7.47
CA LEU A 4 4.55 -13.98 6.13
C LEU A 4 5.12 -12.57 5.93
N ASP A 5 4.97 -11.68 6.91
CA ASP A 5 5.54 -10.33 6.86
C ASP A 5 7.07 -10.38 6.71
N ARG A 6 7.72 -11.29 7.42
CA ARG A 6 9.18 -11.42 7.44
C ARG A 6 9.71 -12.01 6.13
N ILE A 7 8.98 -12.92 5.50
CA ILE A 7 9.30 -13.44 4.17
C ILE A 7 9.07 -12.35 3.11
N GLY A 8 7.93 -11.66 3.18
CA GLY A 8 7.60 -10.56 2.26
C GLY A 8 8.61 -9.42 2.32
N GLN A 9 9.03 -9.01 3.51
CA GLN A 9 10.06 -7.98 3.70
C GLN A 9 11.40 -8.39 3.08
N LYS A 10 11.83 -9.64 3.28
CA LYS A 10 13.06 -10.15 2.66
C LYS A 10 12.97 -10.14 1.13
N LEU A 11 11.86 -10.60 0.57
CA LEU A 11 11.64 -10.59 -0.88
C LEU A 11 11.63 -9.17 -1.43
N LEU A 12 10.96 -8.22 -0.75
CA LEU A 12 10.93 -6.82 -1.17
C LEU A 12 12.35 -6.22 -1.30
N PHE A 13 13.24 -6.52 -0.33
CA PHE A 13 14.61 -6.04 -0.33
C PHE A 13 15.57 -6.80 -1.27
N THR A 14 15.09 -7.80 -2.01
CA THR A 14 15.90 -8.44 -3.08
C THR A 14 15.78 -7.75 -4.43
N PHE A 15 14.76 -6.91 -4.62
CA PHE A 15 14.60 -6.10 -5.82
C PHE A 15 15.27 -4.74 -5.65
N ASP A 16 15.76 -4.14 -6.74
CA ASP A 16 16.02 -2.71 -6.71
C ASP A 16 14.68 -1.95 -6.56
N PRO A 17 14.71 -0.72 -6.01
CA PRO A 17 13.49 0.03 -5.71
C PRO A 17 12.59 0.27 -6.93
N GLU A 18 13.17 0.45 -8.12
CA GLU A 18 12.41 0.74 -9.34
C GLU A 18 11.70 -0.51 -9.86
N THR A 19 12.36 -1.67 -9.81
CA THR A 19 11.71 -2.95 -10.12
C THR A 19 10.58 -3.27 -9.13
N ALA A 20 10.80 -3.06 -7.83
CA ALA A 20 9.76 -3.27 -6.82
C ALA A 20 8.55 -2.33 -7.03
N HIS A 21 8.81 -1.08 -7.42
CA HIS A 21 7.77 -0.13 -7.78
C HIS A 21 6.98 -0.59 -9.02
N GLY A 22 7.68 -1.00 -10.09
CA GLY A 22 7.05 -1.51 -11.31
C GLY A 22 6.18 -2.74 -11.06
N LEU A 23 6.65 -3.68 -10.21
CA LEU A 23 5.88 -4.86 -9.80
C LEU A 23 4.59 -4.46 -9.06
N SER A 24 4.66 -3.42 -8.22
CA SER A 24 3.49 -2.90 -7.50
C SER A 24 2.43 -2.35 -8.46
N ILE A 25 2.85 -1.60 -9.49
CA ILE A 25 1.95 -1.10 -10.54
C ILE A 25 1.37 -2.26 -11.35
N ALA A 26 2.17 -3.26 -11.71
CA ALA A 26 1.70 -4.43 -12.45
C ALA A 26 0.62 -5.18 -11.65
N ALA A 27 0.84 -5.40 -10.34
CA ALA A 27 -0.15 -6.03 -9.47
C ALA A 27 -1.47 -5.24 -9.41
N LEU A 28 -1.41 -3.91 -9.29
CA LEU A 28 -2.60 -3.05 -9.31
C LEU A 28 -3.34 -3.14 -10.65
N ARG A 29 -2.62 -3.10 -11.77
CA ARG A 29 -3.19 -3.23 -13.12
C ARG A 29 -3.86 -4.58 -13.36
N CYS A 30 -3.33 -5.64 -12.75
CA CYS A 30 -3.90 -6.98 -12.81
C CYS A 30 -5.06 -7.20 -11.82
N GLY A 31 -5.49 -6.18 -11.08
CA GLY A 31 -6.60 -6.31 -10.14
C GLY A 31 -6.26 -7.15 -8.91
N LEU A 32 -4.99 -7.17 -8.48
CA LEU A 32 -4.52 -7.78 -7.24
C LEU A 32 -4.26 -6.71 -6.16
N PRO A 33 -5.30 -6.04 -5.61
CA PRO A 33 -5.10 -5.13 -4.51
C PRO A 33 -4.80 -5.94 -3.24
N VAL A 34 -3.55 -5.86 -2.75
CA VAL A 34 -3.12 -6.44 -1.46
C VAL A 34 -3.37 -5.46 -0.30
N GLY A 35 -4.17 -4.41 -0.52
CA GLY A 35 -4.44 -3.37 0.47
C GLY A 35 -5.43 -3.82 1.54
N ALA A 36 -5.09 -3.58 2.80
CA ALA A 36 -6.04 -3.70 3.91
C ALA A 36 -7.18 -2.68 3.75
N ARG A 37 -8.37 -3.01 4.24
CA ARG A 37 -9.49 -2.07 4.30
C ARG A 37 -9.07 -0.82 5.08
N THR A 38 -9.28 0.35 4.50
CA THR A 38 -9.02 1.62 5.18
C THR A 38 -9.99 1.78 6.36
N VAL A 39 -9.44 1.89 7.57
CA VAL A 39 -10.23 2.23 8.77
C VAL A 39 -10.41 3.73 8.79
N ARG A 40 -11.67 4.19 8.79
CA ARG A 40 -11.99 5.62 8.88
C ARG A 40 -12.14 6.01 10.35
N ASP A 41 -11.33 6.97 10.79
CA ASP A 41 -11.47 7.61 12.09
C ASP A 41 -11.91 9.05 11.87
N THR A 42 -13.03 9.45 12.47
CA THR A 42 -13.58 10.80 12.34
C THR A 42 -12.62 11.88 12.81
N ARG A 43 -11.66 11.53 13.70
CA ARG A 43 -10.61 12.46 14.17
C ARG A 43 -9.56 12.76 13.10
N LEU A 44 -9.43 11.91 12.07
CA LEU A 44 -8.48 12.08 10.96
C LEU A 44 -9.11 12.78 9.75
N LYS A 45 -10.42 13.09 9.77
CA LYS A 45 -11.09 13.80 8.69
C LYS A 45 -10.46 15.20 8.51
N THR A 46 -10.08 15.53 7.28
CA THR A 46 -9.50 16.85 6.96
C THR A 46 -10.18 17.47 5.74
N SER A 47 -10.14 18.80 5.65
CA SER A 47 -10.56 19.53 4.47
C SER A 47 -9.43 20.43 3.98
N LEU A 48 -9.18 20.41 2.67
CA LEU A 48 -8.15 21.23 2.04
C LEU A 48 -8.66 21.76 0.70
N CYS A 49 -8.63 23.09 0.52
CA CYS A 49 -9.06 23.75 -0.71
C CYS A 49 -10.48 23.36 -1.17
N GLY A 50 -11.40 23.11 -0.23
CA GLY A 50 -12.78 22.69 -0.53
C GLY A 50 -12.95 21.19 -0.83
N LEU A 51 -11.88 20.38 -0.69
CA LEU A 51 -11.94 18.92 -0.79
C LEU A 51 -11.99 18.30 0.60
N ASP A 52 -12.93 17.38 0.82
CA ASP A 52 -13.01 16.55 2.02
C ASP A 52 -12.22 15.25 1.84
N PHE A 53 -11.29 14.99 2.77
CA PHE A 53 -10.57 13.72 2.88
C PHE A 53 -11.14 12.93 4.06
N PRO A 54 -11.63 11.69 3.81
CA PRO A 54 -12.33 10.88 4.81
C PRO A 54 -11.40 10.28 5.88
#